data_AF-A0A2T4Y5W4-F1
#
_entry.id   AF-A0A2T4Y5W4-F1
#
_cell.length_a   1.000
_cell.length_b   1.000
_cell.length_c   1.000
_cell.angle_alpha   90.00
_cell.angle_beta   90.00
_cell.angle_gamma   90.00
#
_symmetry.space_group_name_H-M   'P 1'
#
loop_
_entity.id
_entity.type
_entity.pdbx_description
1 polymer ?
#
loop_
_entity_poly.entity_id
_entity_poly.type
_entity_poly.pdbx_seq_one_letter_code
_entity_poly.pdbx_strand_id
1 'polypeptide(L)' 'MASISIRCPTCSATEGVVRNGKSTAGHQRYLCSHCRKTWQISFTYTASQPG' A
#
# COMPACT_ATOMS: atom_id res chain seq x y z
N MET A 1 -16.74 -6.40 -6.72
CA MET A 1 -15.36 -5.85 -6.83
C MET A 1 -14.87 -5.58 -5.42
N ALA A 2 -13.80 -6.25 -4.95
CA ALA A 2 -13.24 -5.99 -3.63
C ALA A 2 -12.32 -4.76 -3.69
N SER A 3 -12.76 -3.64 -3.14
CA SER A 3 -11.93 -2.44 -2.99
C SER A 3 -11.03 -2.61 -1.77
N ILE A 4 -9.74 -2.85 -1.98
CA ILE A 4 -8.75 -2.86 -0.90
C ILE A 4 -8.65 -1.44 -0.35
N SER A 5 -9.02 -1.25 0.93
CA SER A 5 -8.89 0.03 1.62
C SER A 5 -7.44 0.23 2.05
N ILE A 6 -6.67 0.98 1.26
CA ILE A 6 -5.24 1.21 1.53
C ILE A 6 -5.09 2.34 2.54
N ARG A 7 -4.45 2.04 3.68
CA ARG A 7 -4.17 3.01 4.75
C ARG A 7 -2.68 3.32 4.79
N CYS A 8 -2.33 4.57 5.07
CA CYS A 8 -0.96 4.93 5.36
C CYS A 8 -0.52 4.31 6.70
N PRO A 9 0.57 3.52 6.75
CA PRO A 9 1.02 2.89 8.00
C PRO A 9 1.59 3.91 9.00
N THR A 10 1.95 5.12 8.57
CA THR A 10 2.55 6.14 9.43
C THR A 10 1.52 7.03 10.11
N CYS A 11 0.48 7.45 9.39
CA CYS A 11 -0.51 8.41 9.91
C CYS A 11 -1.95 7.86 9.87
N SER A 12 -2.13 6.59 9.53
CA SER A 12 -3.43 5.90 9.43
C SER A 12 -4.43 6.52 8.46
N ALA A 13 -4.04 7.54 7.70
CA ALA A 13 -4.88 8.19 6.71
C ALA A 13 -5.22 7.22 5.57
N THR A 14 -6.51 7.06 5.31
CA THR A 14 -7.07 6.37 4.13
C THR A 14 -7.16 7.30 2.93
N GLU A 15 -7.39 8.58 3.20
CA GLU A 15 -7.53 9.63 2.19
C GLU A 15 -6.15 10.15 1.77
N GLY A 16 -6.06 10.64 0.53
CA GLY A 16 -4.80 11.17 0.00
C GLY A 16 -3.70 10.12 -0.22
N VAL A 17 -4.05 8.83 -0.23
CA VAL A 17 -3.16 7.73 -0.61
C VAL A 17 -3.18 7.55 -2.12
N VAL A 18 -2.06 7.84 -2.78
CA VAL A 18 -1.92 7.76 -4.24
C VAL A 18 -0.90 6.71 -4.65
N ARG A 19 -1.07 6.12 -5.84
CA ARG A 19 -0.09 5.20 -6.42
C ARG A 19 1.15 5.98 -6.87
N ASN A 20 2.31 5.62 -6.33
CA ASN A 20 3.60 6.27 -6.62
C ASN A 20 4.51 5.38 -7.48
N GLY A 21 3.94 4.83 -8.57
CA GLY A 21 4.64 3.89 -9.45
C GLY A 21 4.96 2.54 -8.80
N LYS A 22 5.81 1.75 -9.44
CA LYS A 22 6.27 0.44 -8.96
C LYS A 22 7.76 0.51 -8.61
N SER A 23 8.23 -0.33 -7.69
CA SER A 23 9.67 -0.52 -7.45
C SER A 23 10.30 -1.26 -8.63
N THR A 24 11.63 -1.30 -8.68
CA THR A 24 12.39 -2.08 -9.67
C THR A 24 11.99 -3.56 -9.68
N ALA A 25 11.59 -4.09 -8.54
CA ALA A 25 11.08 -5.45 -8.38
C ALA A 25 9.60 -5.61 -8.77
N GLY A 26 8.96 -4.59 -9.36
CA GLY A 26 7.57 -4.62 -9.82
C GLY A 26 6.50 -4.36 -8.75
N HIS A 27 6.91 -4.15 -7.49
CA HIS A 27 5.99 -3.96 -6.36
C HIS A 27 5.36 -2.56 -6.38
N GLN A 28 4.04 -2.48 -6.20
CA GLN A 28 3.35 -1.19 -6.17
C GLN A 28 3.76 -0.35 -4.96
N ARG A 29 4.14 0.90 -5.22
CA ARG A 29 4.41 1.92 -4.20
C ARG A 29 3.22 2.84 -4.05
N TYR A 30 3.02 3.32 -2.83
CA TYR A 30 2.00 4.30 -2.47
C TYR A 30 2.64 5.47 -1.74
N LEU A 31 2.10 6.66 -1.97
CA LEU A 31 2.48 7.90 -1.32
C LEU A 31 1.27 8.43 -0.56
N CYS A 32 1.47 8.90 0.65
CA CYS A 32 0.44 9.59 1.42
C CYS A 32 0.70 11.09 1.31
N SER A 33 -0.30 11.86 0.88
CA SER A 33 -0.19 13.32 0.80
C SER A 33 -0.05 13.98 2.18
N HIS A 34 -0.66 13.41 3.22
CA HIS A 34 -0.65 13.97 4.58
C HIS A 34 0.74 13.95 5.21
N CYS A 35 1.38 12.77 5.27
CA CYS A 35 2.69 12.62 5.90
C CYS A 35 3.86 12.60 4.89
N ARG A 36 3.55 12.65 3.58
CA ARG A 36 4.52 12.58 2.47
C ARG A 36 5.44 11.36 2.51
N LYS A 37 5.04 10.30 3.22
CA LYS A 37 5.76 9.03 3.26
C LYS A 37 5.35 8.15 2.09
N THR A 38 6.35 7.51 1.48
CA THR A 38 6.15 6.47 0.49
C THR A 38 6.35 5.11 1.15
N TRP A 39 5.44 4.17 0.92
CA TRP A 39 5.57 2.78 1.34
C TRP A 39 5.26 1.83 0.18
N GLN A 40 5.69 0.60 0.32
CA GLN A 40 5.25 -0.50 -0.52
C GLN A 40 4.16 -1.22 0.24
N ILE A 41 3.09 -1.59 -0.46
CA ILE A 41 2.19 -2.60 0.08
C ILE A 41 2.57 -3.92 -0.58
N SER A 42 3.20 -4.78 0.19
CA SER A 42 3.38 -6.17 -0.17
C SER A 42 2.03 -6.88 0.00
N PHE A 43 1.01 -6.49 -0.79
CA PHE A 43 -0.16 -7.35 -0.96
C PHE A 43 0.18 -8.44 -1.97
N THR A 44 1.19 -9.25 -1.63
CA THR A 44 1.04 -10.67 -1.92
C THR A 44 -0.06 -11.09 -0.94
N TYR A 45 -1.26 -11.38 -1.43
CA TYR A 45 -2.15 -12.27 -0.69
C TYR A 45 -1.49 -13.65 -0.69
N THR A 46 -0.36 -13.79 0.00
CA THR A 46 -0.14 -15.01 0.75
C THR A 46 -1.09 -14.87 1.92
N ALA A 47 -2.35 -15.28 1.71
CA ALA A 47 -2.98 -16.04 2.77
C ALA A 47 -1.91 -17.04 3.17
N SER A 48 -1.38 -16.89 4.38
CA SER A 48 -0.76 -18.02 5.06
C SER A 48 -1.81 -19.11 4.96
N GLN A 49 -1.67 -20.01 3.98
CA GLN A 49 -2.39 -21.27 4.02
C GLN A 49 -1.94 -21.88 5.35
N PRO A 50 -2.87 -22.16 6.27
CA PRO A 50 -2.51 -22.93 7.45
C PRO A 50 -1.92 -24.25 6.93
N GLY A 51 -0.68 -24.51 7.30
CA GLY A 51 -0.15 -25.88 7.34
C GLY A 51 -0.69 -26.59 8.57
#